data_AF-A0A699JUY8-F1
#
_entry.id   AF-A0A699JUY8-F1
#
_cell.length_a   1.000
_cell.length_b   1.000
_cell.length_c   1.000
_cell.angle_alpha   90.00
_cell.angle_beta   90.00
_cell.angle_gamma   90.00
#
_symmetry.space_group_name_H-M   'P 1'
#
loop_
_entity.id
_entity.type
_entity.pdbx_description
1 polymer ?
#
loop_
_entity_poly.entity_id
_entity_poly.type
_entity_poly.pdbx_seq_one_letter_code
_entity_poly.pdbx_strand_id
1 'polypeptide(L)'
;MMNGIIDPMVFDTLIPMHYNDNHPCYDQQVGYLYSLDLHIYAKLKACLIKMEDDIKVIRIVKRDDGWDQYLSILKQLHYISQLYKGAKETFWTNLWPHKVAFGYLIVKFAKRADEDYKWILDRTDYLTVESRRHLVMMLLPDVTQDYMNDHNMLINRLNLLAKPFESISQANLASLHGLIFIQFTNEEATRPGVFREWFMLVCQAIFNPQNSLFLTCLTDQRTFFPNPVYKVNPLHLEYYRFAGRVIALALMHNTQVGIVFGRAFFLQLARINVSLEYIKDADPYLYSCCKQILEMDPYIVD
;
A
#
# COMPACT_ATOMS: atom_id res chain seq x y z
N MET A 1 -6.92 49.53 -25.32
CA MET A 1 -6.40 48.57 -26.33
C MET A 1 -6.17 47.23 -25.64
N MET A 2 -6.79 46.20 -26.21
CA MET A 2 -6.73 44.76 -25.91
C MET A 2 -7.26 44.25 -24.56
N ASN A 3 -8.59 44.07 -24.56
CA ASN A 3 -9.29 43.02 -23.82
C ASN A 3 -8.68 41.65 -24.18
N GLY A 4 -8.09 40.96 -23.21
CA GLY A 4 -7.81 39.53 -23.27
C GLY A 4 -8.89 38.76 -22.52
N ILE A 5 -10.13 38.83 -23.01
CA ILE A 5 -11.17 37.88 -22.60
C ILE A 5 -10.73 36.54 -23.20
N ILE A 6 -10.39 35.62 -22.31
CA ILE A 6 -10.11 34.23 -22.63
C ILE A 6 -11.29 33.71 -23.46
N ASP A 7 -10.99 33.13 -24.61
CA ASP A 7 -11.95 32.60 -25.57
C ASP A 7 -13.01 31.73 -24.86
N PRO A 8 -14.31 32.03 -24.98
CA PRO A 8 -15.39 31.22 -24.41
C PRO A 8 -15.53 29.82 -25.05
N MET A 9 -14.66 29.40 -25.97
CA MET A 9 -14.77 28.13 -26.70
C MET A 9 -14.12 26.90 -26.03
N VAL A 10 -14.17 26.75 -24.70
CA VAL A 10 -13.88 25.45 -24.02
C VAL A 10 -15.11 24.90 -23.28
N PHE A 11 -16.30 25.48 -23.50
CA PHE A 11 -17.52 24.99 -22.85
C PHE A 11 -18.10 23.71 -23.47
N ASP A 12 -17.75 23.36 -24.70
CA ASP A 12 -18.36 22.22 -25.40
C ASP A 12 -18.02 20.83 -24.80
N THR A 13 -17.16 20.76 -23.79
CA THR A 13 -16.77 19.49 -23.14
C THR A 13 -17.07 19.41 -21.64
N LEU A 14 -17.59 20.47 -21.01
CA LEU A 14 -17.62 20.57 -19.54
C LEU A 14 -19.03 20.81 -19.01
N ILE A 15 -19.75 19.72 -18.80
CA ILE A 15 -21.11 19.71 -18.26
C ILE A 15 -21.03 19.49 -16.73
N PRO A 16 -21.48 20.44 -15.89
CA PRO A 16 -21.62 20.21 -14.45
C PRO A 16 -22.48 18.96 -14.19
N MET A 17 -22.12 18.11 -13.22
CA MET A 17 -22.79 16.81 -13.05
C MET A 17 -24.29 16.91 -12.71
N HIS A 18 -24.73 18.04 -12.15
CA HIS A 18 -26.14 18.32 -11.81
C HIS A 18 -26.71 19.49 -12.61
N TYR A 19 -26.25 19.66 -13.85
CA TYR A 19 -26.74 20.69 -14.75
C TYR A 19 -28.23 20.48 -15.07
N ASN A 20 -29.05 21.51 -14.86
CA ASN A 20 -30.46 21.52 -15.26
C ASN A 20 -30.58 22.38 -16.51
N ASP A 21 -30.75 21.73 -17.67
CA ASP A 21 -30.91 22.39 -18.97
C ASP A 21 -32.07 23.41 -19.00
N ASN A 22 -33.01 23.32 -18.06
CA ASN A 22 -34.18 24.20 -17.98
C ASN A 22 -33.91 25.55 -17.28
N HIS A 23 -32.72 25.79 -16.71
CA HIS A 23 -32.42 27.04 -15.99
C HIS A 23 -30.96 27.51 -16.13
N PRO A 24 -30.55 28.01 -17.31
CA PRO A 24 -29.16 28.35 -17.66
C PRO A 24 -28.60 29.62 -16.99
N CYS A 25 -29.26 30.14 -15.96
CA CYS A 25 -28.98 31.49 -15.44
C CYS A 25 -27.63 31.65 -14.73
N TYR A 26 -26.87 30.57 -14.53
CA TYR A 26 -25.57 30.57 -13.86
C TYR A 26 -24.42 29.99 -14.69
N ASP A 27 -24.65 29.64 -15.96
CA ASP A 27 -23.67 28.91 -16.78
C ASP A 27 -22.36 29.69 -16.93
N GLN A 28 -22.47 31.00 -17.14
CA GLN A 28 -21.32 31.89 -17.27
C GLN A 28 -20.49 31.94 -15.97
N GLN A 29 -21.16 31.99 -14.81
CA GLN A 29 -20.53 32.07 -13.50
C GLN A 29 -19.86 30.74 -13.14
N VAL A 30 -20.54 29.62 -13.40
CA VAL A 30 -20.00 28.27 -13.22
C VAL A 30 -18.76 28.06 -14.07
N GLY A 31 -18.81 28.49 -15.34
CA GLY A 31 -17.65 28.43 -16.21
C GLY A 31 -16.50 29.34 -15.78
N TYR A 32 -16.78 30.52 -15.22
CA TYR A 32 -15.74 31.37 -14.63
C TYR A 32 -15.05 30.67 -13.45
N LEU A 33 -15.81 30.01 -12.56
CA LEU A 33 -15.25 29.26 -11.44
C LEU A 33 -14.36 28.10 -11.92
N TYR A 34 -14.80 27.37 -12.94
CA TYR A 34 -13.98 26.32 -13.54
C TYR A 34 -12.71 26.87 -14.22
N SER A 35 -12.82 28.00 -14.91
CA SER A 35 -11.65 28.64 -15.51
C SER A 35 -10.63 29.02 -14.44
N LEU A 36 -11.08 29.51 -13.28
CA LEU A 36 -10.22 29.83 -12.15
C LEU A 36 -9.52 28.57 -11.61
N ASP A 37 -10.25 27.46 -11.47
CA ASP A 37 -9.71 26.15 -11.07
C ASP A 37 -8.56 25.71 -12.00
N LEU A 38 -8.76 25.80 -13.32
CA LEU A 38 -7.73 25.49 -14.31
C LEU A 38 -6.50 26.41 -14.17
N HIS A 39 -6.70 27.71 -13.92
CA HIS A 39 -5.58 28.64 -13.71
C HIS A 39 -4.80 28.32 -12.44
N ILE A 40 -5.49 28.01 -11.34
CA ILE A 40 -4.85 27.59 -10.09
C ILE A 40 -4.07 26.31 -10.32
N TYR A 41 -4.67 25.31 -10.97
CA TYR A 41 -4.00 24.05 -11.30
C TYR A 41 -2.77 24.29 -12.17
N ALA A 42 -2.85 25.15 -13.19
CA ALA A 42 -1.72 25.47 -14.07
C ALA A 42 -0.54 26.10 -13.31
N LYS A 43 -0.82 27.00 -12.35
CA LYS A 43 0.21 27.58 -11.49
C LYS A 43 0.79 26.55 -10.52
N LEU A 44 -0.06 25.75 -9.90
CA LEU A 44 0.38 24.67 -9.01
C LEU A 44 1.24 23.65 -9.75
N LYS A 45 0.88 23.28 -10.98
CA LYS A 45 1.67 22.42 -11.86
C LYS A 45 3.08 22.98 -12.08
N ALA A 46 3.20 24.27 -12.35
CA ALA A 46 4.51 24.92 -12.47
C ALA A 46 5.32 24.85 -11.16
N CYS A 47 4.67 24.93 -10.00
CA CYS A 47 5.31 24.73 -8.71
C CYS A 47 5.74 23.27 -8.49
N LEU A 48 4.90 22.29 -8.84
CA LEU A 48 5.23 20.86 -8.73
C LEU A 48 6.43 20.51 -9.61
N ILE A 49 6.53 21.04 -10.82
CA ILE A 49 7.70 20.83 -11.69
C ILE A 49 8.98 21.33 -11.03
N LYS A 50 8.97 22.56 -10.50
CA LYS A 50 10.13 23.12 -9.78
C LYS A 50 10.48 22.30 -8.55
N MET A 51 9.46 21.85 -7.81
CA MET A 51 9.61 20.99 -6.64
C MET A 51 10.27 19.65 -7.02
N GLU A 52 9.94 19.05 -8.17
CA GLU A 52 10.60 17.82 -8.63
C GLU A 52 12.07 18.03 -8.97
N ASP A 53 12.43 19.17 -9.57
CA ASP A 53 13.81 19.52 -9.84
C ASP A 53 14.59 19.77 -8.54
N ASP A 54 13.95 20.46 -7.58
CA ASP A 54 14.50 20.66 -6.25
C ASP A 54 14.67 19.33 -5.50
N ILE A 55 13.72 18.40 -5.53
CA ILE A 55 13.84 17.07 -4.88
C ILE A 55 15.05 16.29 -5.42
N LYS A 56 15.36 16.39 -6.72
CA LYS A 56 16.53 15.72 -7.32
C LYS A 56 17.85 16.25 -6.76
N VAL A 57 17.90 17.55 -6.45
CA VAL A 57 19.10 18.24 -5.95
C VAL A 57 19.18 18.18 -4.41
N ILE A 58 18.04 18.25 -3.73
CA ILE A 58 17.88 18.35 -2.28
C ILE A 58 17.85 16.95 -1.68
N ARG A 59 19.03 16.32 -1.55
CA ARG A 59 19.26 15.34 -0.47
C ARG A 59 19.72 15.99 0.85
N ILE A 60 19.89 17.32 0.91
CA ILE A 60 20.68 17.96 1.99
C ILE A 60 20.00 19.15 2.70
N VAL A 61 18.98 19.84 2.15
CA VAL A 61 18.50 21.10 2.75
C VAL A 61 17.00 21.08 3.08
N LYS A 62 16.67 21.24 4.37
CA LYS A 62 15.31 21.59 4.82
C LYS A 62 15.00 23.01 4.32
N ARG A 63 14.35 23.15 3.18
CA ARG A 63 13.67 24.39 2.82
C ARG A 63 12.22 24.32 3.28
N ASP A 64 11.77 25.39 3.92
CA ASP A 64 10.40 25.61 4.36
C ASP A 64 9.70 26.49 3.31
N ASP A 65 9.60 25.98 2.08
CA ASP A 65 9.13 26.75 0.90
C ASP A 65 7.58 26.75 0.77
N GLY A 66 6.85 26.49 1.87
CA GLY A 66 5.38 26.46 1.88
C GLY A 66 4.75 25.29 1.11
N TRP A 67 5.51 24.22 0.84
CA TRP A 67 5.03 23.03 0.11
C TRP A 67 3.93 22.27 0.84
N ASP A 68 3.79 22.44 2.15
CA ASP A 68 2.71 21.88 2.96
C ASP A 68 1.33 22.30 2.43
N GLN A 69 1.22 23.51 1.88
CA GLN A 69 -0.03 24.03 1.31
C GLN A 69 -0.41 23.33 0.00
N TYR A 70 0.54 22.76 -0.73
CA TYR A 70 0.28 22.19 -2.06
C TYR A 70 -0.64 20.98 -1.99
N LEU A 71 -0.50 20.15 -0.95
CA LEU A 71 -1.39 19.00 -0.76
C LEU A 71 -2.83 19.44 -0.49
N SER A 72 -3.01 20.49 0.31
CA SER A 72 -4.32 21.10 0.59
C SER A 72 -4.94 21.71 -0.67
N ILE A 73 -4.15 22.40 -1.49
CA ILE A 73 -4.64 22.95 -2.77
C ILE A 73 -5.04 21.81 -3.71
N LEU A 74 -4.22 20.75 -3.85
CA LEU A 74 -4.55 19.58 -4.67
C LEU A 74 -5.86 18.92 -4.21
N LYS A 75 -6.10 18.84 -2.91
CA LYS A 75 -7.35 18.33 -2.34
C LYS A 75 -8.55 19.17 -2.77
N GLN A 76 -8.44 20.51 -2.72
CA GLN A 76 -9.52 21.40 -3.18
C GLN A 76 -9.77 21.27 -4.68
N LEU A 77 -8.72 21.28 -5.49
CA LEU A 77 -8.81 21.07 -6.95
C LEU A 77 -9.43 19.71 -7.27
N HIS A 78 -9.10 18.67 -6.51
CA HIS A 78 -9.73 17.37 -6.64
C HIS A 78 -11.24 17.44 -6.39
N TYR A 79 -11.69 18.08 -5.30
CA TYR A 79 -13.13 18.21 -5.04
C TYR A 79 -13.86 19.05 -6.08
N ILE A 80 -13.25 20.15 -6.56
CA ILE A 80 -13.82 20.95 -7.64
C ILE A 80 -13.93 20.11 -8.92
N SER A 81 -12.92 19.29 -9.25
CA SER A 81 -12.95 18.40 -10.41
C SER A 81 -14.08 17.36 -10.36
N GLN A 82 -14.57 17.00 -9.17
CA GLN A 82 -15.71 16.10 -9.04
C GLN A 82 -17.03 16.75 -9.47
N LEU A 83 -17.11 18.08 -9.55
CA LEU A 83 -18.36 18.79 -9.88
C LEU A 83 -18.67 18.76 -11.39
N TYR A 84 -17.71 18.38 -12.23
CA TYR A 84 -17.80 18.45 -13.68
C TYR A 84 -17.55 17.09 -14.33
N LYS A 85 -18.35 16.74 -15.34
CA LYS A 85 -18.25 15.47 -16.06
C LYS A 85 -16.87 15.32 -16.71
N GLY A 86 -16.18 14.21 -16.42
CA GLY A 86 -14.85 13.89 -16.98
C GLY A 86 -13.67 14.71 -16.42
N ALA A 87 -13.94 15.73 -15.59
CA ALA A 87 -12.88 16.56 -15.02
C ALA A 87 -12.09 15.80 -13.93
N LYS A 88 -12.71 14.86 -13.22
CA LYS A 88 -12.03 13.98 -12.26
C LYS A 88 -10.90 13.19 -12.92
N GLU A 89 -11.18 12.52 -14.04
CA GLU A 89 -10.20 11.73 -14.80
C GLU A 89 -9.11 12.64 -15.38
N THR A 90 -9.51 13.82 -15.86
CA THR A 90 -8.59 14.84 -16.39
C THR A 90 -7.62 15.33 -15.32
N PHE A 91 -8.11 15.58 -14.09
CA PHE A 91 -7.29 15.99 -12.95
C PHE A 91 -6.18 14.96 -12.65
N TRP A 92 -6.53 13.67 -12.55
CA TRP A 92 -5.58 12.60 -12.27
C TRP A 92 -4.58 12.40 -13.41
N THR A 93 -5.07 12.41 -14.65
CA THR A 93 -4.22 12.30 -15.85
C THR A 93 -3.19 13.43 -15.91
N ASN A 94 -3.58 14.65 -15.54
CA ASN A 94 -2.68 15.79 -15.51
C ASN A 94 -1.72 15.79 -14.31
N LEU A 95 -2.10 15.16 -13.19
CA LEU A 95 -1.27 15.04 -11.98
C LEU A 95 -0.23 13.92 -12.12
N TRP A 96 -0.54 12.86 -12.88
CA TRP A 96 0.34 11.70 -13.08
C TRP A 96 1.79 12.01 -13.48
N PRO A 97 2.06 12.93 -14.43
CA PRO A 97 3.43 13.30 -14.80
C PRO A 97 4.25 13.85 -13.62
N HIS A 98 3.58 14.33 -12.58
CA HIS A 98 4.16 14.94 -11.38
C HIS A 98 4.01 14.06 -10.13
N LYS A 99 3.89 12.74 -10.33
CA LYS A 99 3.71 11.77 -9.23
C LYS A 99 4.87 11.76 -8.23
N VAL A 100 6.07 12.23 -8.60
CA VAL A 100 7.22 12.27 -7.67
C VAL A 100 7.01 13.38 -6.64
N ALA A 101 6.69 14.60 -7.08
CA ALA A 101 6.34 15.68 -6.16
C ALA A 101 5.09 15.32 -5.34
N PHE A 102 4.05 14.81 -5.99
CA PHE A 102 2.82 14.41 -5.28
C PHE A 102 3.10 13.32 -4.23
N GLY A 103 3.90 12.32 -4.58
CA GLY A 103 4.32 11.26 -3.65
C GLY A 103 5.11 11.81 -2.46
N TYR A 104 6.01 12.77 -2.69
CA TYR A 104 6.73 13.47 -1.62
C TYR A 104 5.77 14.23 -0.70
N LEU A 105 4.82 14.97 -1.26
CA LEU A 105 3.82 15.72 -0.48
C LEU A 105 3.03 14.78 0.44
N ILE A 106 2.59 13.62 -0.06
CA ILE A 106 1.89 12.61 0.73
C ILE A 106 2.76 12.12 1.89
N VAL A 107 3.99 11.68 1.61
CA VAL A 107 4.88 11.12 2.64
C VAL A 107 5.23 12.16 3.71
N LYS A 108 5.36 13.44 3.31
CA LYS A 108 5.80 14.50 4.20
C LYS A 108 4.66 15.11 5.03
N PHE A 109 3.50 15.29 4.42
CA PHE A 109 2.44 16.14 4.96
C PHE A 109 1.14 15.40 5.27
N ALA A 110 0.88 14.23 4.67
CA ALA A 110 -0.31 13.46 5.03
C ALA A 110 -0.13 12.84 6.43
N LYS A 111 -1.05 13.16 7.33
CA LYS A 111 -1.09 12.64 8.71
C LYS A 111 -2.37 11.85 8.95
N ARG A 112 -2.30 10.94 9.92
CA ARG A 112 -3.43 10.10 10.33
C ARG A 112 -4.61 10.91 10.90
N ALA A 113 -4.32 11.92 11.70
CA ALA A 113 -5.33 12.72 12.42
C ALA A 113 -6.24 13.53 11.49
N ASP A 114 -5.73 13.95 10.34
CA ASP A 114 -6.42 14.93 9.49
C ASP A 114 -7.46 14.25 8.58
N GLU A 115 -7.46 12.92 8.45
CA GLU A 115 -8.25 12.14 7.47
C GLU A 115 -8.11 12.60 6.00
N ASP A 116 -7.25 13.60 5.76
CA ASP A 116 -7.06 14.32 4.51
C ASP A 116 -6.48 13.46 3.39
N TYR A 117 -6.03 12.25 3.69
CA TYR A 117 -5.53 11.31 2.70
C TYR A 117 -6.63 10.42 2.08
N LYS A 118 -7.87 10.44 2.62
CA LYS A 118 -8.96 9.56 2.15
C LYS A 118 -9.29 9.76 0.67
N TRP A 119 -9.26 10.99 0.16
CA TRP A 119 -9.51 11.28 -1.27
C TRP A 119 -8.46 10.67 -2.22
N ILE A 120 -7.30 10.28 -1.69
CA ILE A 120 -6.18 9.70 -2.44
C ILE A 120 -6.32 8.18 -2.54
N LEU A 121 -6.98 7.53 -1.57
CA LEU A 121 -7.06 6.06 -1.45
C LEU A 121 -7.76 5.41 -2.65
N ASP A 122 -8.67 6.10 -3.31
CA ASP A 122 -9.43 5.59 -4.46
C ASP A 122 -8.61 5.54 -5.77
N ARG A 123 -7.38 6.07 -5.77
CA ARG A 123 -6.53 6.22 -6.98
C ARG A 123 -5.08 5.84 -6.71
N THR A 124 -4.88 4.65 -6.17
CA THR A 124 -3.53 4.12 -5.89
C THR A 124 -2.67 3.90 -7.13
N ASP A 125 -3.30 3.79 -8.30
CA ASP A 125 -2.66 3.70 -9.63
C ASP A 125 -1.85 4.95 -9.99
N TYR A 126 -2.19 6.10 -9.40
CA TYR A 126 -1.50 7.37 -9.63
C TYR A 126 -0.35 7.66 -8.66
N LEU A 127 -0.02 6.70 -7.78
CA LEU A 127 0.90 6.90 -6.66
C LEU A 127 2.23 6.18 -6.84
N THR A 128 3.28 6.75 -6.22
CA THR A 128 4.58 6.08 -6.10
C THR A 128 4.50 4.91 -5.11
N VAL A 129 5.51 4.03 -5.13
CA VAL A 129 5.58 2.91 -4.16
C VAL A 129 5.72 3.46 -2.74
N GLU A 130 6.52 4.50 -2.55
CA GLU A 130 6.81 5.14 -1.27
C GLU A 130 5.56 5.78 -0.66
N SER A 131 4.80 6.52 -1.46
CA SER A 131 3.55 7.14 -1.01
C SER A 131 2.47 6.10 -0.71
N ARG A 132 2.32 5.06 -1.54
CA ARG A 132 1.42 3.93 -1.23
C ARG A 132 1.79 3.25 0.07
N ARG A 133 3.08 2.99 0.30
CA ARG A 133 3.56 2.40 1.55
C ARG A 133 3.21 3.31 2.73
N HIS A 134 3.45 4.61 2.64
CA HIS A 134 3.10 5.56 3.69
C HIS A 134 1.61 5.54 4.01
N LEU A 135 0.75 5.61 3.00
CA LEU A 135 -0.71 5.53 3.17
C LEU A 135 -1.14 4.22 3.85
N VAL A 136 -0.60 3.08 3.41
CA VAL A 136 -0.90 1.78 4.04
C VAL A 136 -0.47 1.77 5.51
N MET A 137 0.72 2.28 5.83
CA MET A 137 1.19 2.36 7.21
C MET A 137 0.31 3.28 8.06
N MET A 138 -0.27 4.35 7.48
CA MET A 138 -1.23 5.20 8.19
C MET A 138 -2.57 4.52 8.45
N LEU A 139 -2.96 3.53 7.65
CA LEU A 139 -4.20 2.74 7.83
C LEU A 139 -4.07 1.66 8.91
N LEU A 140 -2.85 1.23 9.24
CA LEU A 140 -2.61 0.24 10.30
C LEU A 140 -2.85 0.86 11.70
N PRO A 141 -3.35 0.15 12.70
CA PRO A 141 -3.50 0.70 14.05
C PRO A 141 -2.14 1.14 14.62
N ASP A 142 -2.13 2.23 15.41
CA ASP A 142 -0.92 2.59 16.17
C ASP A 142 -0.68 1.56 17.26
N VAL A 143 0.60 1.27 17.51
CA VAL A 143 0.99 0.50 18.69
C VAL A 143 0.71 1.38 19.90
N THR A 144 -0.32 1.03 20.67
CA THR A 144 -0.71 1.80 21.86
C THR A 144 0.33 1.63 22.95
N GLN A 145 0.84 2.73 23.51
CA GLN A 145 1.72 2.73 24.69
C GLN A 145 0.94 2.49 25.99
N ASP A 146 -0.20 1.79 25.93
CA ASP A 146 -0.94 1.43 27.13
C ASP A 146 -0.17 0.32 27.87
N TYR A 147 0.64 0.73 28.84
CA TYR A 147 1.46 -0.11 29.74
C TYR A 147 0.67 -1.18 30.52
N MET A 148 -0.66 -1.18 30.42
CA MET A 148 -1.53 -2.14 31.11
C MET A 148 -1.66 -3.48 30.37
N ASN A 149 -1.22 -3.56 29.11
CA ASN A 149 -1.30 -4.76 28.26
C ASN A 149 0.07 -5.13 27.64
N ASP A 150 1.13 -5.05 28.42
CA ASP A 150 2.47 -5.43 27.96
C ASP A 150 2.55 -6.95 27.70
N HIS A 151 2.88 -7.32 26.47
CA HIS A 151 3.00 -8.72 26.06
C HIS A 151 4.45 -9.18 26.19
N ASN A 152 4.79 -9.77 27.34
CA ASN A 152 6.14 -10.20 27.65
C ASN A 152 6.38 -11.66 27.24
N MET A 153 7.45 -11.91 26.48
CA MET A 153 7.82 -13.25 26.03
C MET A 153 9.30 -13.56 26.31
N LEU A 154 9.53 -14.60 27.11
CA LEU A 154 10.85 -15.16 27.37
C LEU A 154 11.15 -16.29 26.38
N ILE A 155 12.18 -16.13 25.55
CA ILE A 155 12.43 -16.97 24.37
C ILE A 155 13.74 -17.72 24.51
N ASN A 156 13.69 -19.02 24.26
CA ASN A 156 14.90 -19.83 24.10
C ASN A 156 15.34 -19.81 22.64
N ARG A 157 16.59 -19.41 22.37
CA ARG A 157 17.16 -19.39 21.00
C ARG A 157 17.15 -20.76 20.32
N LEU A 158 17.19 -21.86 21.08
CA LEU A 158 17.11 -23.22 20.56
C LEU A 158 15.69 -23.61 20.14
N ASN A 159 14.67 -22.90 20.60
CA ASN A 159 13.27 -23.17 20.29
C ASN A 159 12.50 -21.87 20.04
N LEU A 160 12.76 -21.29 18.87
CA LEU A 160 12.22 -20.01 18.44
C LEU A 160 10.71 -20.01 18.17
N LEU A 161 10.08 -21.19 18.02
CA LEU A 161 8.67 -21.27 17.65
C LEU A 161 7.75 -21.61 18.81
N ALA A 162 8.16 -22.46 19.77
CA ALA A 162 7.22 -22.97 20.77
C ALA A 162 6.58 -21.87 21.64
N LYS A 163 7.41 -20.99 22.24
CA LYS A 163 6.87 -19.92 23.10
C LYS A 163 6.07 -18.88 22.30
N PRO A 164 6.56 -18.40 21.14
CA PRO A 164 5.76 -17.51 20.29
C PRO A 164 4.45 -18.13 19.82
N PHE A 165 4.46 -19.41 19.44
CA PHE A 165 3.25 -20.10 19.00
C PHE A 165 2.19 -20.12 20.10
N GLU A 166 2.56 -20.51 21.32
CA GLU A 166 1.65 -20.50 22.48
C GLU A 166 1.10 -19.09 22.75
N SER A 167 1.98 -18.10 22.83
CA SER A 167 1.64 -16.73 23.24
C SER A 167 0.79 -16.00 22.20
N ILE A 168 1.24 -15.97 20.94
CA ILE A 168 0.63 -15.16 19.88
C ILE A 168 -0.63 -15.81 19.33
N SER A 169 -0.72 -17.14 19.33
CA SER A 169 -1.92 -17.82 18.81
C SER A 169 -3.13 -17.65 19.73
N GLN A 170 -2.90 -17.58 21.05
CA GLN A 170 -3.95 -17.44 22.06
C GLN A 170 -4.24 -15.97 22.42
N ALA A 171 -3.32 -15.05 22.11
CA ALA A 171 -3.47 -13.64 22.40
C ALA A 171 -4.71 -13.02 21.72
N ASN A 172 -5.34 -12.08 22.43
CA ASN A 172 -6.40 -11.24 21.87
C ASN A 172 -5.78 -10.08 21.06
N LEU A 173 -6.54 -9.49 20.15
CA LEU A 173 -6.03 -8.42 19.27
C LEU A 173 -5.53 -7.20 20.06
N ALA A 174 -6.25 -6.80 21.11
CA ALA A 174 -5.88 -5.64 21.93
C ALA A 174 -4.48 -5.80 22.58
N SER A 175 -4.16 -6.99 23.10
CA SER A 175 -2.85 -7.30 23.69
C SER A 175 -1.73 -7.29 22.67
N LEU A 176 -2.01 -7.70 21.42
CA LEU A 176 -1.04 -7.69 20.32
C LEU A 176 -0.85 -6.28 19.72
N HIS A 177 -1.76 -5.35 19.98
CA HIS A 177 -1.61 -3.95 19.59
C HIS A 177 -0.80 -3.15 20.61
N GLY A 178 -0.57 -3.69 21.82
CA GLY A 178 0.28 -3.10 22.85
C GLY A 178 1.77 -3.29 22.60
N LEU A 179 2.59 -2.90 23.59
CA LEU A 179 4.03 -3.13 23.54
C LEU A 179 4.35 -4.62 23.73
N ILE A 180 5.13 -5.19 22.81
CA ILE A 180 5.63 -6.56 22.92
C ILE A 180 7.08 -6.51 23.40
N PHE A 181 7.35 -7.10 24.56
CA PHE A 181 8.69 -7.20 25.11
C PHE A 181 9.24 -8.60 24.90
N ILE A 182 10.42 -8.65 24.28
CA ILE A 182 11.12 -9.90 24.01
C ILE A 182 12.39 -9.94 24.84
N GLN A 183 12.60 -11.06 25.54
CA GLN A 183 13.83 -11.37 26.25
C GLN A 183 14.31 -12.76 25.85
N PHE A 184 15.60 -12.90 25.52
CA PHE A 184 16.20 -14.22 25.35
C PHE A 184 16.63 -14.80 26.70
N THR A 185 16.39 -16.10 26.90
CA THR A 185 16.79 -16.81 28.12
C THR A 185 18.30 -16.68 28.34
N ASN A 186 18.71 -16.31 29.55
CA ASN A 186 20.11 -16.12 29.96
C ASN A 186 20.82 -14.93 29.28
N GLU A 187 20.09 -13.97 28.73
CA GLU A 187 20.65 -12.74 28.15
C GLU A 187 20.09 -11.50 28.87
N GLU A 188 20.95 -10.54 29.23
CA GLU A 188 20.59 -9.29 29.92
C GLU A 188 20.12 -8.17 28.97
N ALA A 189 19.72 -8.50 27.74
CA ALA A 189 19.37 -7.50 26.74
C ALA A 189 17.84 -7.36 26.58
N THR A 190 17.29 -6.28 27.11
CA THR A 190 15.98 -5.72 26.68
C THR A 190 16.27 -4.43 25.91
N ARG A 191 16.81 -4.55 24.70
CA ARG A 191 17.09 -3.41 23.81
C ARG A 191 16.16 -3.45 22.59
N PRO A 192 15.83 -2.31 21.96
CA PRO A 192 15.03 -2.27 20.73
C PRO A 192 15.58 -3.15 19.59
N GLY A 193 16.89 -3.43 19.59
CA GLY A 193 17.53 -4.35 18.65
C GLY A 193 17.09 -5.81 18.81
N VAL A 194 16.83 -6.25 20.04
CA VAL A 194 16.41 -7.63 20.36
C VAL A 194 15.04 -7.93 19.76
N PHE A 195 14.15 -6.94 19.78
CA PHE A 195 12.82 -7.07 19.18
C PHE A 195 12.88 -7.27 17.65
N ARG A 196 13.72 -6.49 16.96
CA ARG A 196 13.94 -6.65 15.51
C ARG A 196 14.63 -7.96 15.17
N GLU A 197 15.64 -8.34 15.95
CA GLU A 197 16.34 -9.62 15.82
C GLU A 197 15.36 -10.78 15.96
N TRP A 198 14.52 -10.75 16.98
CA TRP A 198 13.49 -11.76 17.22
C TRP A 198 12.56 -11.94 16.03
N PHE A 199 12.03 -10.85 15.46
CA PHE A 199 11.17 -10.94 14.27
C PHE A 199 11.86 -11.65 13.11
N MET A 200 13.14 -11.33 12.85
CA MET A 200 13.92 -11.99 11.80
C MET A 200 14.08 -13.49 12.10
N LEU A 201 14.45 -13.85 13.33
CA LEU A 201 14.67 -15.24 13.74
C LEU A 201 13.39 -16.08 13.69
N VAL A 202 12.26 -15.55 14.18
CA VAL A 202 10.98 -16.25 14.14
C VAL A 202 10.49 -16.41 12.71
N CYS A 203 10.63 -15.39 11.86
CA CYS A 203 10.28 -15.52 10.45
C CYS A 203 11.17 -16.57 9.77
N GLN A 204 12.49 -16.54 9.97
CA GLN A 204 13.39 -17.57 9.44
C GLN A 204 12.98 -18.98 9.90
N ALA A 205 12.57 -19.13 11.17
CA ALA A 205 12.08 -20.40 11.67
C ALA A 205 10.74 -20.81 11.01
N ILE A 206 9.77 -19.91 10.86
CA ILE A 206 8.48 -20.19 10.19
C ILE A 206 8.70 -20.65 8.75
N PHE A 207 9.58 -19.97 8.03
CA PHE A 207 9.88 -20.23 6.61
C PHE A 207 10.99 -21.27 6.40
N ASN A 208 11.46 -21.92 7.47
CA ASN A 208 12.42 -23.00 7.37
C ASN A 208 11.77 -24.21 6.68
N PRO A 209 12.37 -24.76 5.61
CA PRO A 209 11.85 -25.95 4.91
C PRO A 209 11.60 -27.15 5.83
N GLN A 210 12.36 -27.29 6.93
CA GLN A 210 12.19 -28.37 7.91
C GLN A 210 10.83 -28.33 8.61
N ASN A 211 10.20 -27.16 8.75
CA ASN A 211 8.90 -27.02 9.38
C ASN A 211 7.74 -27.30 8.41
N SER A 212 8.02 -27.48 7.11
CA SER A 212 7.05 -27.87 6.08
C SER A 212 5.80 -26.98 5.95
N LEU A 213 5.82 -25.75 6.48
CA LEU A 213 4.70 -24.80 6.36
C LEU A 213 4.73 -24.06 5.03
N PHE A 214 5.90 -23.61 4.60
CA PHE A 214 6.07 -22.88 3.36
C PHE A 214 7.13 -23.55 2.51
N LEU A 215 6.93 -23.50 1.20
CA LEU A 215 7.86 -23.99 0.19
C LEU A 215 8.43 -22.79 -0.56
N THR A 216 9.68 -22.92 -0.99
CA THR A 216 10.27 -22.01 -1.96
C THR A 216 9.79 -22.37 -3.36
N CYS A 217 9.66 -21.38 -4.23
CA CYS A 217 9.39 -21.62 -5.64
C CYS A 217 10.58 -22.31 -6.33
N LEU A 218 10.27 -23.20 -7.28
CA LEU A 218 11.25 -23.92 -8.09
C LEU A 218 12.11 -22.97 -8.94
N THR A 219 11.51 -21.90 -9.47
CA THR A 219 12.18 -20.93 -10.35
C THR A 219 12.80 -19.76 -9.58
N ASP A 220 12.27 -19.40 -8.41
CA ASP A 220 12.81 -18.37 -7.53
C ASP A 220 12.78 -18.79 -6.05
N GLN A 221 13.94 -19.25 -5.56
CA GLN A 221 14.13 -19.70 -4.19
C GLN A 221 13.97 -18.59 -3.13
N ARG A 222 13.84 -17.33 -3.55
CA ARG A 222 13.59 -16.19 -2.64
C ARG A 222 12.10 -16.02 -2.33
N THR A 223 11.23 -16.65 -3.12
CA THR A 223 9.78 -16.52 -2.98
C THR A 223 9.16 -17.73 -2.30
N PHE A 224 8.23 -17.48 -1.38
CA PHE A 224 7.57 -18.50 -0.58
C PHE A 224 6.09 -18.63 -0.91
N PHE A 225 5.58 -19.86 -0.82
CA PHE A 225 4.19 -20.24 -1.00
C PHE A 225 3.77 -21.22 0.10
N PRO A 226 2.49 -21.25 0.52
CA PRO A 226 2.01 -22.27 1.44
C PRO A 226 2.27 -23.67 0.88
N ASN A 227 2.68 -24.60 1.74
CA ASN A 227 2.85 -25.99 1.33
C ASN A 227 1.47 -26.62 1.06
N PRO A 228 1.18 -27.09 -0.17
CA PRO A 228 -0.10 -27.74 -0.49
C PRO A 228 -0.22 -29.14 0.11
N VAL A 229 0.88 -29.75 0.56
CA VAL A 229 0.90 -31.09 1.14
C VAL A 229 0.34 -31.05 2.57
N TYR A 230 -0.97 -31.24 2.65
CA TYR A 230 -1.70 -31.43 3.89
C TYR A 230 -1.45 -32.85 4.39
N LYS A 231 -0.63 -33.10 5.43
CA LYS A 231 -0.66 -34.35 6.26
C LYS A 231 0.40 -34.57 7.34
N VAL A 232 1.40 -33.72 7.56
CA VAL A 232 2.47 -34.07 8.52
C VAL A 232 2.17 -33.67 9.97
N ASN A 233 1.46 -32.56 10.20
CA ASN A 233 1.20 -32.04 11.55
C ASN A 233 -0.29 -31.68 11.71
N PRO A 234 -1.02 -32.20 12.72
CA PRO A 234 -2.43 -31.83 12.95
C PRO A 234 -2.63 -30.34 13.22
N LEU A 235 -1.60 -29.63 13.73
CA LEU A 235 -1.67 -28.21 14.10
C LEU A 235 -1.29 -27.23 12.97
N HIS A 236 -1.10 -27.70 11.74
CA HIS A 236 -0.58 -26.87 10.65
C HIS A 236 -1.46 -25.64 10.34
N LEU A 237 -2.79 -25.73 10.51
CA LEU A 237 -3.69 -24.58 10.35
C LEU A 237 -3.45 -23.51 11.41
N GLU A 238 -3.25 -23.92 12.66
CA GLU A 238 -2.87 -23.04 13.76
C GLU A 238 -1.52 -22.39 13.48
N TYR A 239 -0.55 -23.14 12.93
CA TYR A 239 0.74 -22.59 12.53
C TYR A 239 0.64 -21.58 11.38
N TYR A 240 -0.24 -21.79 10.39
CA TYR A 240 -0.51 -20.78 9.36
C TYR A 240 -1.15 -19.51 9.96
N ARG A 241 -2.09 -19.66 10.90
CA ARG A 241 -2.69 -18.52 11.60
C ARG A 241 -1.64 -17.77 12.42
N PHE A 242 -0.79 -18.50 13.13
CA PHE A 242 0.34 -17.95 13.87
C PHE A 242 1.29 -17.18 12.95
N ALA A 243 1.70 -17.76 11.83
CA ALA A 243 2.57 -17.11 10.84
C ALA A 243 1.95 -15.80 10.31
N GLY A 244 0.66 -15.82 9.97
CA GLY A 244 -0.07 -14.63 9.56
C GLY A 244 -0.08 -13.53 10.64
N ARG A 245 -0.28 -13.90 11.91
CA ARG A 245 -0.21 -12.96 13.04
C ARG A 245 1.19 -12.36 13.21
N VAL A 246 2.24 -13.17 13.13
CA VAL A 246 3.63 -12.69 13.22
C VAL A 246 3.96 -11.69 12.11
N ILE A 247 3.53 -11.96 10.87
CA ILE A 247 3.74 -11.06 9.74
C ILE A 247 2.95 -9.76 9.90
N ALA A 248 1.70 -9.85 10.35
CA ALA A 248 0.89 -8.66 10.63
C ALA A 248 1.52 -7.79 11.71
N LEU A 249 2.05 -8.39 12.78
CA LEU A 249 2.80 -7.70 13.83
C LEU A 249 4.06 -7.03 13.27
N ALA A 250 4.84 -7.73 12.44
CA ALA A 250 6.02 -7.15 11.81
C ALA A 250 5.67 -5.91 10.97
N LEU A 251 4.56 -5.95 10.24
CA LEU A 251 4.03 -4.80 9.49
C LEU A 251 3.62 -3.65 10.41
N MET A 252 2.86 -3.93 11.48
CA MET A 252 2.45 -2.91 12.46
C MET A 252 3.64 -2.20 13.10
N HIS A 253 4.70 -2.95 13.44
CA HIS A 253 5.93 -2.41 13.99
C HIS A 253 6.91 -1.86 12.94
N ASN A 254 6.50 -1.75 11.66
CA ASN A 254 7.34 -1.31 10.54
C ASN A 254 8.71 -2.02 10.49
N THR A 255 8.73 -3.32 10.78
CA THR A 255 9.94 -4.15 10.84
C THR A 255 10.03 -5.02 9.60
N GLN A 256 11.15 -4.88 8.87
CA GLN A 256 11.43 -5.70 7.69
C GLN A 256 11.95 -7.08 8.13
N VAL A 257 11.30 -8.14 7.65
CA VAL A 257 11.62 -9.54 8.03
C VAL A 257 12.24 -10.37 6.91
N GLY A 258 12.50 -9.76 5.75
CA GLY A 258 13.23 -10.41 4.65
C GLY A 258 12.48 -11.56 3.95
N ILE A 259 11.16 -11.64 4.10
CA ILE A 259 10.32 -12.65 3.47
C ILE A 259 9.65 -12.06 2.22
N VAL A 260 9.64 -12.81 1.12
CA VAL A 260 8.92 -12.47 -0.11
C VAL A 260 7.92 -13.57 -0.40
N PHE A 261 6.64 -13.26 -0.42
CA PHE A 261 5.65 -14.21 -0.92
C PHE A 261 5.59 -14.20 -2.44
N GLY A 262 5.23 -15.34 -3.00
CA GLY A 262 4.87 -15.44 -4.39
C GLY A 262 3.70 -14.54 -4.79
N ARG A 263 3.74 -14.02 -6.02
CA ARG A 263 2.73 -13.10 -6.53
C ARG A 263 1.32 -13.69 -6.51
N ALA A 264 1.15 -14.94 -6.95
CA ALA A 264 -0.16 -15.61 -6.92
C ALA A 264 -0.72 -15.69 -5.50
N PHE A 265 0.10 -16.05 -4.52
CA PHE A 265 -0.33 -16.12 -3.13
C PHE A 265 -0.68 -14.75 -2.55
N PHE A 266 0.12 -13.71 -2.83
CA PHE A 266 -0.22 -12.33 -2.44
C PHE A 266 -1.58 -11.87 -3.01
N LEU A 267 -1.88 -12.19 -4.28
CA LEU A 267 -3.15 -11.84 -4.91
C LEU A 267 -4.33 -12.59 -4.27
N GLN A 268 -4.15 -13.87 -3.93
CA GLN A 268 -5.16 -14.64 -3.19
C GLN A 268 -5.44 -14.05 -1.80
N LEU A 269 -4.39 -13.65 -1.07
CA LEU A 269 -4.54 -12.97 0.22
C LEU A 269 -5.34 -11.66 0.08
N ALA A 270 -5.13 -10.92 -1.02
CA ALA A 270 -5.88 -9.72 -1.35
C ALA A 270 -7.29 -9.99 -1.89
N ARG A 271 -7.71 -11.26 -2.00
CA ARG A 271 -8.98 -11.70 -2.61
C ARG A 271 -9.16 -11.22 -4.06
N ILE A 272 -8.04 -11.09 -4.79
CA ILE A 272 -8.02 -10.74 -6.20
C ILE A 272 -7.99 -12.04 -7.02
N ASN A 273 -8.83 -12.14 -8.04
CA ASN A 273 -8.85 -13.29 -8.94
C ASN A 273 -7.49 -13.47 -9.62
N VAL A 274 -6.93 -14.67 -9.51
CA VAL A 274 -5.63 -15.04 -10.07
C VAL A 274 -5.84 -15.58 -11.49
N SER A 275 -5.26 -14.92 -12.49
CA SER A 275 -5.21 -15.45 -13.85
C SER A 275 -4.14 -16.53 -13.99
N LEU A 276 -4.25 -17.36 -15.05
CA LEU A 276 -3.29 -18.40 -15.38
C LEU A 276 -1.84 -17.88 -15.45
N GLU A 277 -1.63 -16.65 -15.93
CA GLU A 277 -0.31 -16.05 -16.04
C GLU A 277 0.40 -15.87 -14.69
N TYR A 278 -0.33 -15.76 -13.59
CA TYR A 278 0.27 -15.56 -12.27
C TYR A 278 0.71 -16.86 -11.61
N ILE A 279 0.25 -18.02 -12.07
CA ILE A 279 0.69 -19.31 -11.54
C ILE A 279 1.95 -19.84 -12.21
N LYS A 280 2.44 -19.19 -13.29
CA LYS A 280 3.65 -19.59 -14.01
C LYS A 280 4.85 -19.80 -13.10
N ASP A 281 5.04 -18.90 -12.13
CA ASP A 281 6.15 -19.00 -11.19
C ASP A 281 5.83 -19.99 -10.06
N ALA A 282 4.56 -20.07 -9.63
CA ALA A 282 4.16 -20.94 -8.52
C ALA A 282 4.20 -22.44 -8.89
N ASP A 283 3.71 -22.76 -10.08
CA ASP A 283 3.66 -24.12 -10.62
C ASP A 283 3.85 -24.07 -12.15
N PRO A 284 5.12 -24.08 -12.62
CA PRO A 284 5.44 -24.04 -14.05
C PRO A 284 4.86 -25.23 -14.82
N TYR A 285 4.72 -26.38 -14.18
CA TYR A 285 4.18 -27.59 -14.81
C TYR A 285 2.69 -27.44 -15.06
N LEU A 286 1.91 -27.08 -14.03
CA LEU A 286 0.49 -26.79 -14.17
C LEU A 286 0.23 -25.68 -15.20
N TYR A 287 1.03 -24.61 -15.16
CA TYR A 287 0.96 -23.54 -16.15
C TYR A 287 1.14 -24.07 -17.58
N SER A 288 2.19 -24.87 -17.82
CA SER A 288 2.49 -25.43 -19.14
C SER A 288 1.35 -26.34 -19.62
N CYS A 289 0.84 -27.22 -18.76
CA CYS A 289 -0.26 -28.13 -19.12
C CYS A 289 -1.54 -27.37 -19.45
N CYS A 290 -1.96 -26.41 -18.61
CA CYS A 290 -3.15 -25.61 -18.87
C CYS A 290 -3.01 -24.77 -20.14
N LYS A 291 -1.83 -24.20 -20.39
CA LYS A 291 -1.56 -23.42 -21.59
C LYS A 291 -1.62 -24.27 -22.85
N GLN A 292 -1.04 -25.47 -22.82
CA GLN A 292 -1.15 -26.44 -23.91
C GLN A 292 -2.61 -26.80 -24.21
N ILE A 293 -3.43 -27.07 -23.20
CA ILE A 293 -4.86 -27.38 -23.38
C ILE A 293 -5.61 -26.19 -24.01
N LEU A 294 -5.30 -24.95 -23.60
CA LEU A 294 -5.93 -23.75 -24.16
C LEU A 294 -5.48 -23.45 -25.60
N GLU A 295 -4.26 -23.86 -25.98
CA GLU A 295 -3.69 -23.68 -27.31
C GLU A 295 -4.00 -24.86 -28.25
N MET A 296 -4.50 -25.98 -27.73
CA MET A 296 -4.93 -27.12 -28.54
C MET A 296 -6.14 -26.75 -29.40
N ASP A 297 -6.08 -27.12 -30.67
CA ASP A 297 -7.23 -27.00 -31.56
C ASP A 297 -8.36 -27.92 -31.06
N PRO A 298 -9.58 -27.39 -30.84
CA PRO A 298 -10.71 -28.19 -30.36
C PRO A 298 -11.09 -29.35 -31.30
N TYR A 299 -10.61 -29.36 -32.55
CA TYR A 299 -10.86 -30.43 -33.52
C TYR A 299 -9.79 -31.53 -33.54
N ILE A 300 -8.76 -31.47 -32.68
CA ILE A 300 -7.68 -32.48 -32.61
C ILE A 300 -7.94 -33.53 -31.50
N VAL A 301 -8.97 -33.35 -30.67
CA VAL A 301 -9.34 -34.29 -29.60
C VAL A 301 -10.43 -35.26 -30.10
N ASP A 302 -10.04 -36.20 -30.96
CA ASP A 302 -10.80 -37.42 -31.29
C ASP A 302 -10.17 -38.66 -30.62
#